data_AF-A0A7V8JPV4-F1
#
_entry.id   AF-A0A7V8JPV4-F1
#
_cell.length_a   1.000
_cell.length_b   1.000
_cell.length_c   1.000
_cell.angle_alpha   90.00
_cell.angle_beta   90.00
_cell.angle_gamma   90.00
#
_symmetry.space_group_name_H-M   'P 1'
#
loop_
_entity.id
_entity.type
_entity.pdbx_description
1 polymer ?
#
loop_
_entity_poly.entity_id
_entity_poly.type
_entity_poly.pdbx_seq_one_letter_code
_entity_poly.pdbx_strand_id
1 'polypeptide(L)'
;MNASRPSCLVRHVPPGPARATAARLPHPPGQARPGRRLLPLLMAAVVLTAGWATWNTAHAQAAPGASVTERREAGAAAAEARRGNLKDQGQDYRANALQRCAPLPADLRGDCESRVRGEGQVSGSVQGGGILRETVTTTIVPAPAPAPDPAPAPAEPLPAPATPPTVPGGSPGLLPPPPPPSAPEAPQPPAR
;
A
#
# COMPACT_ATOMS: atom_id res chain seq x y z
N MET A 1 35.51 -21.30 8.93
CA MET A 1 35.94 -20.81 7.61
C MET A 1 35.39 -21.74 6.54
N ASN A 2 34.36 -21.36 5.79
CA ASN A 2 34.21 -21.72 4.37
C ASN A 2 33.06 -20.89 3.76
N ALA A 3 33.42 -19.88 2.97
CA ALA A 3 32.47 -19.02 2.27
C ALA A 3 32.41 -19.49 0.80
N SER A 4 31.46 -20.38 0.49
CA SER A 4 31.15 -20.72 -0.91
C SER A 4 30.29 -19.61 -1.52
N ARG A 5 30.93 -18.70 -2.25
CA ARG A 5 30.27 -17.71 -3.10
C ARG A 5 29.61 -18.42 -4.30
N PRO A 6 28.35 -18.12 -4.66
CA PRO A 6 27.81 -18.56 -5.94
C PRO A 6 28.37 -17.69 -7.07
N SER A 7 29.10 -18.32 -7.99
CA SER A 7 29.61 -17.68 -9.21
C SER A 7 28.46 -17.19 -10.08
N CYS A 8 28.40 -15.88 -10.32
CA CYS A 8 27.58 -15.28 -11.36
C CYS A 8 28.12 -15.69 -12.73
N LEU A 9 27.56 -16.74 -13.32
CA LEU A 9 27.79 -17.10 -14.72
C LEU A 9 27.16 -16.04 -15.62
N VAL A 10 28.03 -15.20 -16.21
CA VAL A 10 27.68 -14.31 -17.32
C VAL A 10 27.26 -15.18 -18.50
N ARG A 11 25.96 -15.22 -18.82
CA ARG A 11 25.46 -15.86 -20.05
C ARG A 11 25.85 -14.98 -21.24
N HIS A 12 26.79 -15.47 -22.05
CA HIS A 12 27.08 -14.92 -23.37
C HIS A 12 25.87 -15.11 -24.29
N VAL A 13 25.38 -14.01 -24.87
CA VAL A 13 24.38 -14.01 -25.94
C VAL A 13 25.12 -14.25 -27.26
N PRO A 14 24.74 -15.27 -28.07
CA PRO A 14 25.36 -15.48 -29.37
C PRO A 14 24.98 -14.37 -30.36
N PRO A 15 25.86 -14.02 -31.31
CA PRO A 15 25.54 -13.04 -32.34
C PRO A 15 24.37 -13.53 -33.21
N GLY A 16 23.42 -12.63 -33.49
CA GLY A 16 22.26 -12.90 -34.33
C GLY A 16 22.65 -13.19 -35.80
N PRO A 17 21.76 -13.82 -36.59
CA PRO A 17 22.06 -14.20 -37.95
C PRO A 17 22.34 -12.97 -38.83
N ALA A 18 23.38 -13.09 -39.66
CA ALA A 18 23.76 -12.09 -40.64
C ALA A 18 22.60 -11.78 -41.59
N ARG A 19 22.36 -10.48 -41.83
CA ARG A 19 21.43 -10.02 -42.88
C ARG A 19 21.90 -10.58 -44.22
N ALA A 20 21.16 -11.53 -44.77
CA ALA A 20 21.33 -11.96 -46.15
C ALA A 20 21.02 -10.78 -47.07
N THR A 21 22.05 -10.22 -47.69
CA THR A 21 21.92 -9.34 -48.84
C THR A 21 21.31 -10.15 -49.97
N ALA A 22 20.04 -9.90 -50.27
CA ALA A 22 19.38 -10.48 -51.42
C ALA A 22 20.10 -10.00 -52.69
N ALA A 23 20.87 -10.90 -53.30
CA ALA A 23 21.42 -10.68 -54.64
C ALA A 23 20.23 -10.49 -55.60
N ARG A 24 20.20 -9.35 -56.31
CA ARG A 24 19.27 -9.13 -57.42
C ARG A 24 19.57 -10.15 -58.50
N LEU A 25 18.70 -11.15 -58.64
CA LEU A 25 18.68 -12.00 -59.82
C LEU A 25 18.21 -11.16 -61.03
N PRO A 26 18.81 -11.34 -62.21
CA PRO A 26 18.38 -10.65 -63.42
C PRO A 26 16.98 -11.12 -63.85
N HIS A 27 16.12 -10.15 -64.19
CA HIS A 27 14.79 -10.42 -64.73
C HIS A 27 14.88 -11.01 -66.15
N PRO A 28 14.13 -12.09 -66.47
CA PRO A 28 13.96 -12.49 -67.85
C PRO A 28 13.04 -11.50 -68.59
N PRO A 29 13.38 -11.05 -69.81
CA PRO A 29 12.50 -10.23 -70.61
C PRO A 29 11.39 -11.08 -71.22
N GLY A 30 10.16 -10.60 -71.10
CA GLY A 30 9.05 -11.02 -71.94
C GLY A 30 8.24 -12.19 -71.40
N GLN A 31 7.34 -11.91 -70.45
CA GLN A 31 6.06 -12.61 -70.43
C GLN A 31 4.91 -11.61 -70.30
N ALA A 32 4.03 -11.69 -71.31
CA ALA A 32 2.85 -10.88 -71.50
C ALA A 32 1.89 -11.01 -70.32
N ARG A 33 1.19 -9.92 -70.01
CA ARG A 33 0.14 -9.86 -68.99
C ARG A 33 -1.14 -10.54 -69.51
N PRO A 34 -1.73 -11.54 -68.82
CA PRO A 34 -3.14 -11.85 -68.98
C PRO A 34 -3.90 -11.64 -67.66
N GLY A 35 -4.99 -10.88 -67.75
CA GLY A 35 -6.13 -11.00 -66.85
C GLY A 35 -5.89 -10.60 -65.39
N ARG A 36 -6.25 -9.35 -65.09
CA ARG A 36 -6.43 -8.78 -63.75
C ARG A 36 -7.44 -9.63 -62.93
N ARG A 37 -6.99 -10.72 -62.31
CA ARG A 37 -7.79 -11.51 -61.35
C ARG A 37 -7.87 -10.71 -60.04
N LEU A 38 -8.98 -10.00 -59.85
CA LEU A 38 -9.28 -9.17 -58.66
C LEU A 38 -9.60 -9.99 -57.39
N LEU A 39 -9.55 -11.33 -57.45
CA LEU A 39 -10.03 -12.20 -56.37
C LEU A 39 -9.04 -12.57 -55.24
N PRO A 40 -7.70 -12.54 -55.37
CA PRO A 40 -6.81 -12.94 -54.27
C PRO A 40 -6.56 -11.84 -53.23
N LEU A 41 -6.91 -10.57 -53.52
CA LEU A 41 -6.67 -9.46 -52.60
C LEU A 41 -7.67 -9.38 -51.44
N LEU A 42 -8.89 -9.93 -51.60
CA LEU A 42 -9.90 -9.88 -50.53
C LEU A 42 -9.62 -10.89 -49.40
N MET A 43 -9.00 -12.03 -49.67
CA MET A 43 -8.72 -13.04 -48.63
C MET A 43 -7.49 -12.70 -47.76
N ALA A 44 -6.51 -11.96 -48.29
CA ALA A 44 -5.36 -11.51 -47.51
C ALA A 44 -5.70 -10.39 -46.51
N ALA A 45 -6.69 -9.55 -46.83
CA ALA A 45 -7.11 -8.43 -45.98
C ALA A 45 -7.81 -8.89 -44.68
N VAL A 46 -8.58 -9.99 -44.74
CA VAL A 46 -9.34 -10.50 -43.58
C VAL A 46 -8.45 -11.16 -42.52
N VAL A 47 -7.37 -11.83 -42.93
CA VAL A 47 -6.43 -12.47 -41.98
C VAL A 47 -5.56 -11.43 -41.25
N LEU A 48 -5.28 -10.30 -41.89
CA LEU A 48 -4.52 -9.23 -41.28
C LEU A 48 -5.37 -8.46 -40.24
N THR A 49 -6.60 -8.02 -40.53
CA THR A 49 -7.33 -7.19 -39.54
C THR A 49 -7.78 -7.94 -38.28
N ALA A 50 -8.08 -9.25 -38.37
CA ALA A 50 -8.47 -10.05 -37.20
C ALA A 50 -7.28 -10.45 -36.31
N GLY A 51 -6.07 -10.57 -36.86
CA GLY A 51 -4.87 -10.93 -36.11
C GLY A 51 -4.31 -9.81 -35.22
N TRP A 52 -4.57 -8.55 -35.57
CA TRP A 52 -4.00 -7.40 -34.84
C TRP A 52 -4.82 -7.05 -33.60
N ALA A 53 -6.14 -7.22 -33.67
CA ALA A 53 -7.04 -6.97 -32.54
C ALA A 53 -6.80 -7.95 -31.38
N THR A 54 -6.43 -9.20 -31.69
CA THR A 54 -6.16 -10.24 -30.68
C THR A 54 -4.72 -10.22 -30.15
N TRP A 55 -3.76 -9.64 -30.88
CA TRP A 55 -2.40 -9.44 -30.36
C TRP A 55 -2.36 -8.44 -29.20
N ASN A 56 -3.19 -7.39 -29.24
CA ASN A 56 -3.17 -6.31 -28.25
C ASN A 56 -3.72 -6.69 -26.87
N THR A 57 -4.58 -7.70 -26.77
CA THR A 57 -5.19 -8.10 -25.48
C THR A 57 -4.30 -9.02 -24.64
N ALA A 58 -3.18 -9.52 -25.19
CA ALA A 58 -2.33 -10.50 -24.53
C ALA A 58 -1.14 -9.91 -23.76
N HIS A 59 -0.86 -8.61 -23.88
CA HIS A 59 0.22 -7.95 -23.13
C HIS A 59 -0.39 -7.26 -21.91
N ALA A 60 0.08 -7.62 -20.72
CA ALA A 60 -0.07 -6.82 -19.51
C ALA A 60 0.65 -5.49 -19.76
N GLN A 61 -0.04 -4.53 -20.36
CA GLN A 61 0.54 -3.25 -20.71
C GLN A 61 0.62 -2.45 -19.42
N ALA A 62 1.83 -2.07 -19.01
CA ALA A 62 1.96 -1.03 -18.00
C ALA A 62 1.25 0.23 -18.51
N ALA A 63 0.69 1.01 -17.58
CA ALA A 63 -0.05 2.21 -17.93
C ALA A 63 0.80 3.20 -18.75
N PRO A 64 0.19 4.05 -19.60
CA PRO A 64 0.89 5.16 -20.24
C PRO A 64 1.60 6.03 -19.18
N GLY A 65 2.90 6.28 -19.36
CA GLY A 65 3.72 7.01 -18.38
C GLY A 65 4.41 6.15 -17.33
N ALA A 66 4.25 4.81 -17.36
CA ALA A 66 4.90 3.91 -16.43
C ALA A 66 6.43 4.00 -16.49
N SER A 67 7.05 4.01 -15.31
CA SER A 67 8.50 4.01 -15.16
C SER A 67 9.13 2.75 -15.77
N VAL A 68 10.45 2.76 -15.99
CA VAL A 68 11.17 1.58 -16.49
C VAL A 68 11.07 0.41 -15.49
N THR A 69 11.14 0.71 -14.19
CA THR A 69 10.99 -0.29 -13.13
C THR A 69 9.58 -0.88 -13.13
N GLU A 70 8.55 -0.06 -13.15
CA GLU A 70 7.15 -0.51 -13.20
C GLU A 70 6.88 -1.42 -14.40
N ARG A 71 7.34 -1.03 -15.60
CA ARG A 71 7.22 -1.87 -16.80
C ARG A 71 7.91 -3.22 -16.65
N ARG A 72 9.09 -3.23 -16.02
CA ARG A 72 9.84 -4.46 -15.77
C ARG A 72 9.13 -5.36 -14.76
N GLU A 73 8.62 -4.80 -13.67
CA GLU A 73 7.91 -5.56 -12.63
C GLU A 73 6.56 -6.08 -13.15
N ALA A 74 5.82 -5.29 -13.94
CA ALA A 74 4.60 -5.75 -14.59
C ALA A 74 4.87 -6.92 -15.56
N GLY A 75 5.96 -6.84 -16.33
CA GLY A 75 6.40 -7.93 -17.21
C GLY A 75 6.81 -9.19 -16.44
N ALA A 76 7.51 -9.03 -15.31
CA ALA A 76 7.88 -10.13 -14.43
C ALA A 76 6.64 -10.82 -13.83
N ALA A 77 5.69 -10.03 -13.31
CA ALA A 77 4.42 -10.55 -12.80
C ALA A 77 3.64 -11.31 -13.88
N ALA A 78 3.52 -10.75 -15.09
CA ALA A 78 2.84 -11.41 -16.20
C ALA A 78 3.53 -12.73 -16.63
N ALA A 79 4.86 -12.76 -16.63
CA ALA A 79 5.62 -13.98 -16.92
C ALA A 79 5.37 -15.07 -15.86
N GLU A 80 5.35 -14.71 -14.58
CA GLU A 80 5.08 -15.65 -13.48
C GLU A 80 3.60 -16.11 -13.45
N ALA A 81 2.65 -15.24 -13.84
CA ALA A 81 1.26 -15.63 -14.06
C ALA A 81 1.14 -16.73 -15.12
N ARG A 82 1.79 -16.55 -16.28
CA ARG A 82 1.78 -17.54 -17.37
C ARG A 82 2.43 -18.86 -16.97
N ARG A 83 3.40 -18.83 -16.05
CA ARG A 83 4.04 -20.01 -15.47
C ARG A 83 3.17 -20.71 -14.42
N GLY A 84 2.03 -20.12 -14.04
CA GLY A 84 1.18 -20.64 -12.97
C GLY A 84 1.79 -20.49 -11.57
N ASN A 85 2.81 -19.63 -11.42
CA ASN A 85 3.49 -19.36 -10.16
C ASN A 85 2.78 -18.27 -9.35
N LEU A 86 1.99 -17.41 -10.00
CA LEU A 86 1.03 -16.53 -9.32
C LEU A 86 -0.21 -17.32 -8.95
N LYS A 87 -0.04 -18.16 -7.96
CA LYS A 87 -1.14 -18.85 -7.31
C LYS A 87 -1.77 -17.87 -6.31
N ASP A 88 -3.00 -17.44 -6.57
CA ASP A 88 -3.89 -16.96 -5.50
C ASP A 88 -4.40 -18.16 -4.66
N GLN A 89 -3.55 -19.19 -4.51
CA GLN A 89 -3.95 -20.48 -3.97
C GLN A 89 -3.59 -20.51 -2.49
N GLY A 90 -4.57 -20.11 -1.68
CA GLY A 90 -4.74 -20.67 -0.33
C GLY A 90 -3.73 -20.25 0.73
N GLN A 91 -2.89 -19.26 0.46
CA GLN A 91 -2.28 -18.51 1.55
C GLN A 91 -3.43 -17.75 2.20
N ASP A 92 -3.91 -18.25 3.34
CA ASP A 92 -4.86 -17.53 4.15
C ASP A 92 -4.17 -16.22 4.59
N TYR A 93 -4.40 -15.15 3.81
CA TYR A 93 -3.80 -13.84 4.05
C TYR A 93 -4.11 -13.36 5.46
N ARG A 94 -5.27 -13.75 5.99
CA ARG A 94 -5.66 -13.48 7.37
C ARG A 94 -4.83 -14.31 8.35
N ALA A 95 -4.62 -15.61 8.11
CA ALA A 95 -3.72 -16.42 8.93
C ALA A 95 -2.29 -15.87 8.94
N ASN A 96 -1.74 -15.51 7.78
CA ASN A 96 -0.43 -14.86 7.69
C ASN A 96 -0.38 -13.53 8.43
N ALA A 97 -1.44 -12.71 8.33
CA ALA A 97 -1.54 -11.47 9.07
C ALA A 97 -1.61 -11.69 10.60
N LEU A 98 -2.33 -12.71 11.07
CA LEU A 98 -2.39 -13.09 12.47
C LEU A 98 -1.06 -13.66 12.98
N GLN A 99 -0.33 -14.42 12.14
CA GLN A 99 0.99 -14.92 12.48
C GLN A 99 1.99 -13.78 12.76
N ARG A 100 1.83 -12.63 12.09
CA ARG A 100 2.62 -11.43 12.38
C ARG A 100 2.32 -10.82 13.75
N CYS A 101 1.16 -11.10 14.35
CA CYS A 101 0.82 -10.64 15.69
C CYS A 101 1.40 -11.55 16.80
N ALA A 102 1.76 -12.80 16.48
CA ALA A 102 2.23 -13.79 17.48
C ALA A 102 3.43 -13.36 18.35
N PRO A 103 4.47 -12.67 17.84
CA PRO A 103 5.63 -12.28 18.65
C PRO A 103 5.40 -11.04 19.54
N LEU A 104 4.24 -10.39 19.48
CA LEU A 104 3.94 -9.22 20.30
C LEU A 104 3.69 -9.59 21.77
N PRO A 105 4.03 -8.71 22.72
CA PRO A 105 3.56 -8.77 24.11
C PRO A 105 2.03 -8.93 24.20
N ALA A 106 1.53 -9.54 25.29
CA ALA A 106 0.11 -9.92 25.41
C ALA A 106 -0.86 -8.72 25.32
N ASP A 107 -0.45 -7.58 25.86
CA ASP A 107 -1.15 -6.29 25.80
C ASP A 107 -1.24 -5.75 24.36
N LEU A 108 -0.18 -5.87 23.57
CA LEU A 108 -0.16 -5.39 22.16
C LEU A 108 -0.74 -6.41 21.16
N ARG A 109 -0.70 -7.70 21.50
CA ARG A 109 -1.19 -8.77 20.63
C ARG A 109 -2.68 -8.67 20.40
N GLY A 110 -3.46 -8.39 21.45
CA GLY A 110 -4.91 -8.19 21.34
C GLY A 110 -5.28 -7.10 20.34
N ASP A 111 -4.66 -5.93 20.48
CA ASP A 111 -4.89 -4.79 19.57
C ASP A 111 -4.47 -5.09 18.13
N CYS A 112 -3.33 -5.78 17.94
CA CYS A 112 -2.87 -6.21 16.61
C CYS A 112 -3.91 -7.11 15.93
N GLU A 113 -4.40 -8.12 16.65
CA GLU A 113 -5.39 -9.05 16.11
C GLU A 113 -6.70 -8.33 15.78
N SER A 114 -7.19 -7.45 16.66
CA SER A 114 -8.40 -6.66 16.40
C SER A 114 -8.27 -5.84 15.11
N ARG A 115 -7.11 -5.20 14.87
CA ARG A 115 -6.83 -4.48 13.62
C ARG A 115 -6.81 -5.41 12.41
N VAL A 116 -6.21 -6.60 12.52
CA VAL A 116 -6.18 -7.61 11.44
C VAL A 116 -7.59 -8.14 11.14
N ARG A 117 -8.44 -8.32 12.15
CA ARG A 117 -9.85 -8.73 11.98
C ARG A 117 -10.71 -7.61 11.39
N GLY A 118 -10.20 -6.39 11.34
CA GLY A 118 -10.89 -5.22 10.80
C GLY A 118 -11.89 -4.60 11.78
N GLU A 119 -11.68 -4.81 13.08
CA GLU A 119 -12.45 -4.15 14.13
C GLU A 119 -12.14 -2.64 14.16
N GLY A 120 -13.09 -1.84 14.64
CA GLY A 120 -12.98 -0.38 14.68
C GLY A 120 -13.81 0.33 13.61
N GLN A 121 -13.76 1.65 13.65
CA GLN A 121 -14.46 2.50 12.68
C GLN A 121 -13.57 2.75 11.46
N VAL A 122 -14.18 2.72 10.28
CA VAL A 122 -13.51 2.94 8.99
C VAL A 122 -14.02 4.24 8.39
N SER A 123 -13.10 5.15 8.03
CA SER A 123 -13.45 6.41 7.38
C SER A 123 -12.47 6.74 6.24
N GLY A 124 -12.88 7.66 5.36
CA GLY A 124 -12.11 8.04 4.17
C GLY A 124 -12.43 7.20 2.93
N SER A 125 -11.61 7.35 1.90
CA SER A 125 -11.74 6.60 0.64
C SER A 125 -10.41 6.54 -0.10
N VAL A 126 -10.26 5.54 -0.96
CA VAL A 126 -9.06 5.40 -1.81
C VAL A 126 -8.91 6.62 -2.71
N GLN A 127 -10.02 7.09 -3.30
CA GLN A 127 -10.02 8.30 -4.14
C GLN A 127 -9.64 9.55 -3.33
N GLY A 128 -10.08 9.63 -2.07
CA GLY A 128 -9.78 10.73 -1.15
C GLY A 128 -8.39 10.65 -0.49
N GLY A 129 -7.52 9.75 -0.93
CA GLY A 129 -6.13 9.67 -0.48
C GLY A 129 -5.86 8.77 0.72
N GLY A 130 -6.85 8.02 1.22
CA GLY A 130 -6.61 7.04 2.27
C GLY A 130 -7.86 6.53 2.97
N ILE A 131 -7.71 5.36 3.60
CA ILE A 131 -8.69 4.77 4.51
C ILE A 131 -8.10 4.79 5.92
N LEU A 132 -8.76 5.46 6.86
CA LEU A 132 -8.40 5.45 8.27
C LEU A 132 -9.17 4.35 9.01
N ARG A 133 -8.50 3.68 9.94
CA ARG A 133 -9.07 2.66 10.83
C ARG A 133 -8.76 3.04 12.26
N GLU A 134 -9.79 3.27 13.05
CA GLU A 134 -9.66 3.73 14.43
C GLU A 134 -10.27 2.74 15.42
N THR A 135 -9.54 2.46 16.50
CA THR A 135 -10.01 1.66 17.64
C THR A 135 -9.64 2.40 18.92
N VAL A 136 -10.62 2.65 19.79
CA VAL A 136 -10.42 3.32 21.08
C VAL A 136 -10.50 2.27 22.20
N THR A 137 -9.38 2.06 22.89
CA THR A 137 -9.31 1.16 24.06
C THR A 137 -9.23 1.99 25.33
N THR A 138 -10.28 1.93 26.16
CA THR A 138 -10.30 2.63 27.46
C THR A 138 -9.81 1.69 28.55
N THR A 139 -8.60 1.90 29.05
CA THR A 139 -8.06 1.14 30.19
C THR A 139 -8.41 1.86 31.49
N ILE A 140 -9.24 1.23 32.33
CA ILE A 140 -9.46 1.69 33.70
C ILE A 140 -8.27 1.20 34.52
N VAL A 141 -7.30 2.08 34.77
CA VAL A 141 -6.26 1.82 35.77
C VAL A 141 -6.89 2.09 37.14
N PRO A 142 -7.01 1.09 38.02
CA PRO A 142 -7.50 1.34 39.37
C PRO A 142 -6.59 2.37 40.05
N ALA A 143 -7.19 3.34 40.74
CA ALA A 143 -6.43 4.31 41.50
C ALA A 143 -5.44 3.58 42.41
N PRO A 144 -4.17 4.03 42.48
CA PRO A 144 -3.24 3.46 43.44
C PRO A 144 -3.90 3.50 44.82
N ALA A 145 -3.85 2.36 45.54
CA ALA A 145 -4.39 2.29 46.88
C ALA A 145 -3.84 3.47 47.69
N PRO A 146 -4.68 4.15 48.50
CA PRO A 146 -4.19 5.21 49.37
C PRO A 146 -2.99 4.65 50.14
N ALA A 147 -1.88 5.38 50.12
CA ALA A 147 -0.72 5.02 50.91
C ALA A 147 -1.18 4.76 52.35
N PRO A 148 -0.68 3.73 53.04
CA PRO A 148 -0.94 3.59 54.47
C PRO A 148 -0.58 4.91 55.13
N ASP A 149 -1.46 5.40 56.02
CA ASP A 149 -1.25 6.65 56.73
C ASP A 149 0.19 6.66 57.28
N PRO A 150 0.95 7.76 57.11
CA PRO A 150 2.24 7.88 57.77
C PRO A 150 2.01 7.62 59.26
N ALA A 151 2.75 6.65 59.80
CA ALA A 151 2.72 6.38 61.24
C ALA A 151 2.84 7.71 61.99
N PRO A 152 2.05 7.93 63.07
CA PRO A 152 2.07 9.20 63.76
C PRO A 152 3.50 9.53 64.17
N ALA A 153 4.02 10.65 63.66
CA ALA A 153 5.29 11.19 64.11
C ALA A 153 5.22 11.39 65.64
N PRO A 154 6.31 11.18 66.39
CA PRO A 154 6.36 11.56 67.78
C PRO A 154 5.93 13.02 67.91
N ALA A 155 4.93 13.30 68.75
CA ALA A 155 4.40 14.64 68.94
C ALA A 155 5.52 15.56 69.43
N GLU A 156 6.03 16.42 68.55
CA GLU A 156 6.80 17.58 68.98
C GLU A 156 5.84 18.56 69.66
N PRO A 157 6.23 19.24 70.77
CA PRO A 157 5.39 20.21 71.43
C PRO A 157 5.02 21.34 70.48
N LEU A 158 3.72 21.49 70.19
CA LEU A 158 3.22 22.57 69.34
C LEU A 158 3.47 23.94 70.03
N PRO A 159 4.03 24.94 69.32
CA PRO A 159 4.01 26.31 69.80
C PRO A 159 2.59 26.89 69.79
N ALA A 160 2.32 27.81 70.72
CA ALA A 160 1.02 28.44 70.94
C ALA A 160 0.40 29.08 69.67
N PRO A 161 -0.94 29.15 69.56
CA PRO A 161 -1.61 29.61 68.34
C PRO A 161 -1.34 31.10 68.08
N ALA A 162 -0.76 31.39 66.91
CA ALA A 162 -0.75 32.74 66.36
C ALA A 162 -2.14 33.07 65.80
N THR A 163 -2.63 34.29 66.09
CA THR A 163 -3.91 34.80 65.60
C THR A 163 -3.92 34.89 64.07
N PRO A 164 -5.02 34.50 63.39
CA PRO A 164 -5.09 34.59 61.93
C PRO A 164 -5.26 36.05 61.47
N PRO A 165 -4.61 36.47 60.38
CA PRO A 165 -4.93 37.74 59.75
C PRO A 165 -6.29 37.65 59.03
N THR A 166 -7.12 38.68 59.24
CA THR A 166 -8.37 38.91 58.50
C THR A 166 -8.07 39.12 57.01
N VAL A 167 -8.54 38.21 56.15
CA VAL A 167 -8.50 38.38 54.69
C VAL A 167 -9.79 39.08 54.27
N PRO A 168 -9.76 40.25 53.60
CA PRO A 168 -10.97 40.87 53.05
C PRO A 168 -11.49 40.04 51.87
N GLY A 169 -12.80 39.81 51.84
CA GLY A 169 -13.47 38.92 50.90
C GLY A 169 -13.21 39.26 49.41
N GLY A 170 -12.73 38.25 48.69
CA GLY A 170 -12.76 38.23 47.22
C GLY A 170 -14.03 37.53 46.74
N SER A 171 -14.81 38.21 45.89
CA SER A 171 -15.99 37.64 45.24
C SER A 171 -15.63 36.41 44.39
N PRO A 172 -16.42 35.33 44.41
CA PRO A 172 -16.22 34.22 43.49
C PRO A 172 -16.56 34.67 42.07
N GLY A 173 -15.53 34.84 41.24
CA GLY A 173 -15.69 35.07 39.81
C GLY A 173 -16.35 33.86 39.16
N LEU A 174 -17.46 34.10 38.47
CA LEU A 174 -18.08 33.12 37.57
C LEU A 174 -17.08 32.81 36.45
N LEU A 175 -16.66 31.55 36.32
CA LEU A 175 -15.92 31.13 35.14
C LEU A 175 -16.78 31.32 33.88
N PRO A 176 -16.22 31.84 32.77
CA PRO A 176 -16.96 31.91 31.51
C PRO A 176 -17.29 30.49 31.01
N PRO A 177 -18.44 30.30 30.34
CA PRO A 177 -18.78 29.01 29.76
C PRO A 177 -17.76 28.60 28.68
N PRO A 178 -17.56 27.28 28.47
CA PRO A 178 -16.67 26.79 27.42
C PRO A 178 -17.14 27.25 26.03
N PRO A 179 -16.22 27.48 25.08
CA PRO A 179 -16.59 27.85 23.72
C PRO A 179 -17.37 26.70 23.04
N PRO A 180 -18.29 27.00 22.12
CA PRO A 180 -19.00 25.98 21.35
C PRO A 180 -18.03 25.17 20.48
N PRO A 181 -18.37 23.92 20.14
CA PRO A 181 -17.55 23.09 19.25
C PRO A 181 -17.39 23.78 17.90
N SER A 182 -16.15 23.82 17.40
CA SER A 182 -15.83 24.37 16.09
C SER A 182 -16.61 23.62 15.00
N ALA A 183 -17.27 24.37 14.12
CA ALA A 183 -17.93 23.82 12.95
C ALA A 183 -16.91 23.07 12.07
N PRO A 184 -17.32 22.02 11.34
CA PRO A 184 -16.43 21.32 10.41
C PRO A 184 -15.91 22.30 9.36
N GLU A 185 -14.57 22.36 9.23
CA GLU A 185 -13.89 23.17 8.23
C GLU A 185 -14.41 22.79 6.84
N ALA A 186 -14.94 23.78 6.11
CA ALA A 186 -15.40 23.58 4.74
C ALA A 186 -14.21 23.21 3.85
N PRO A 187 -14.38 22.33 2.83
CA PRO A 187 -13.32 21.97 1.92
C PRO A 187 -12.75 23.22 1.23
N GLN A 188 -11.45 23.50 1.44
CA GLN A 188 -10.80 24.61 0.76
C GLN A 188 -10.68 24.29 -0.74
N PRO A 189 -10.99 25.24 -1.64
CA PRO A 189 -10.81 25.03 -3.07
C PRO A 189 -9.32 24.86 -3.40
N PRO A 190 -8.98 24.09 -4.44
CA PRO A 190 -7.59 23.90 -4.83
C PRO A 190 -6.94 25.23 -5.21
N ALA A 191 -5.74 25.46 -4.66
CA ALA A 191 -4.90 26.59 -5.05
C ALA A 191 -4.62 26.55 -6.56
N ARG A 192 -4.80 27.70 -7.22
CA ARG A 192 -4.53 27.88 -8.66
C ARG A 192 -3.04 27.92 -8.96
#